data_AF-A0A1A8UHV3-F1
#
_entry.id   AF-A0A1A8UHV3-F1
#
_cell.length_a   1.000
_cell.length_b   1.000
_cell.length_c   1.000
_cell.angle_alpha   90.00
_cell.angle_beta   90.00
_cell.angle_gamma   90.00
#
_symmetry.space_group_name_H-M   'P 1'
#
loop_
_entity.id
_entity.type
_entity.pdbx_description
1 polymer ?
#
loop_
_entity_poly.entity_id
_entity_poly.type
_entity_poly.pdbx_seq_one_letter_code
_entity_poly.pdbx_strand_id
1 'polypeptide(L)'
;MPGCQIRFSSSSGLKLYRIPKGAHPFQQNRRRLWLQAIKRVDENWTENTIRNARVCSAHFISGEVSLDSSSPDFVPSVFTYTKRSPNPHAKMDRYQRKRRRDETSCMPSNQLAASENTDQQPSLAHHAAEEDLPVPRRE
;
A
#
# COMPACT_ATOMS: atom_id res chain seq x y z
N MET A 1 -12.69 15.08 6.88
CA MET A 1 -12.17 14.17 7.91
C MET A 1 -11.56 15.01 9.02
N PRO A 2 -11.75 14.70 10.31
CA PRO A 2 -11.18 15.49 11.40
C PRO A 2 -9.66 15.56 11.23
N GLY A 3 -9.09 16.76 11.23
CA GLY A 3 -7.65 16.98 11.06
C GLY A 3 -7.07 16.65 9.67
N CYS A 4 -7.86 16.12 8.73
CA CYS A 4 -7.44 15.97 7.34
C CYS A 4 -8.19 16.99 6.47
N GLN A 5 -7.49 18.11 6.24
CA GLN A 5 -7.99 19.29 5.54
C GLN A 5 -7.80 19.20 4.02
N ILE A 6 -7.48 18.00 3.52
CA ILE A 6 -7.29 17.73 2.09
C ILE A 6 -8.62 17.93 1.39
N ARG A 7 -8.78 19.09 0.77
CA ARG A 7 -9.85 19.38 -0.17
C ARG A 7 -9.46 18.76 -1.51
N PHE A 8 -10.45 18.29 -2.27
CA PHE A 8 -10.21 17.89 -3.65
C PHE A 8 -9.64 19.10 -4.41
N SER A 9 -8.34 19.09 -4.70
CA SER A 9 -7.75 19.97 -5.70
C SER A 9 -7.20 19.10 -6.81
N SER A 10 -7.38 19.52 -8.06
CA SER A 10 -6.79 18.88 -9.23
C SER A 10 -5.26 18.75 -9.11
N SER A 11 -4.62 19.60 -8.31
CA SER A 11 -3.18 19.56 -8.00
C SER A 11 -2.76 18.50 -6.98
N SER A 12 -3.67 17.96 -6.17
CA SER A 12 -3.30 17.07 -5.05
C SER A 12 -3.03 15.63 -5.49
N GLY A 13 -3.53 15.19 -6.65
CA GLY A 13 -3.42 13.79 -7.11
C GLY A 13 -4.12 12.76 -6.22
N LEU A 14 -4.82 13.18 -5.17
CA LEU A 14 -5.44 12.29 -4.19
C LEU A 14 -6.86 11.91 -4.59
N LYS A 15 -7.16 10.61 -4.50
CA LYS A 15 -8.50 10.07 -4.75
C LYS A 15 -9.38 10.30 -3.53
N LEU A 16 -10.60 10.77 -3.72
CA LEU A 16 -11.58 10.92 -2.64
C LEU A 16 -12.66 9.84 -2.74
N TYR A 17 -12.73 9.00 -1.71
CA TYR A 17 -13.69 7.92 -1.61
C TYR A 17 -14.91 8.32 -0.77
N ARG A 18 -16.10 7.91 -1.23
CA ARG A 18 -17.35 8.06 -0.47
C ARG A 18 -17.48 6.96 0.57
N ILE A 19 -18.00 7.29 1.74
CA ILE A 19 -18.36 6.29 2.75
C ILE A 19 -19.48 5.41 2.16
N PRO A 20 -19.38 4.07 2.21
CA PRO A 20 -20.40 3.17 1.67
C PRO A 20 -21.78 3.44 2.26
N LYS A 21 -22.84 3.37 1.45
CA LYS A 21 -24.22 3.65 1.87
C LYS A 21 -24.84 2.51 2.71
N GLY A 22 -24.35 1.28 2.53
CA GLY A 22 -24.87 0.11 3.26
C GLY A 22 -26.17 -0.45 2.68
N ALA A 23 -26.40 -0.34 1.37
CA ALA A 23 -27.61 -0.86 0.73
C ALA A 23 -27.64 -2.40 0.62
N HIS A 24 -26.47 -3.05 0.55
CA HIS A 24 -26.31 -4.50 0.44
C HIS A 24 -25.55 -5.04 1.67
N PRO A 25 -25.77 -6.29 2.15
CA PRO A 25 -25.12 -6.85 3.34
C PRO A 25 -23.60 -6.66 3.39
N PHE A 26 -22.92 -6.91 2.26
CA PHE A 26 -21.48 -6.66 2.13
C PHE A 26 -21.11 -5.18 2.40
N GLN A 27 -21.86 -4.24 1.83
CA GLN A 27 -21.63 -2.81 2.04
C GLN A 27 -22.04 -2.36 3.45
N GLN A 28 -22.99 -3.03 4.10
CA GLN A 28 -23.35 -2.75 5.50
C GLN A 28 -22.20 -3.06 6.43
N ASN A 29 -21.59 -4.25 6.30
CA ASN A 29 -20.41 -4.59 7.09
C ASN A 29 -19.25 -3.63 6.81
N ARG A 30 -19.00 -3.32 5.54
CA ARG A 30 -17.96 -2.35 5.15
C ARG A 30 -18.23 -0.96 5.75
N ARG A 31 -19.46 -0.45 5.64
CA ARG A 31 -19.90 0.82 6.21
C ARG A 31 -19.67 0.83 7.72
N ARG A 32 -20.13 -0.20 8.43
CA ARG A 32 -19.96 -0.34 9.89
C ARG A 32 -18.49 -0.21 10.29
N LEU A 33 -17.58 -0.90 9.59
CA LEU A 33 -16.15 -0.85 9.88
C LEU A 33 -15.53 0.52 9.56
N TRP A 34 -15.94 1.17 8.47
CA TRP A 34 -15.51 2.53 8.14
C TRP A 34 -15.93 3.53 9.21
N LEU A 35 -17.19 3.47 9.63
CA LEU A 35 -17.71 4.34 10.69
C LEU A 35 -16.99 4.07 12.01
N GLN A 36 -16.72 2.82 12.35
CA GLN A 36 -15.94 2.49 13.54
C GLN A 36 -14.53 3.10 13.46
N ALA A 37 -13.87 3.02 12.31
CA ALA A 37 -12.54 3.59 12.13
C ALA A 37 -12.53 5.13 12.26
N ILE A 38 -13.53 5.80 11.68
CA ILE A 38 -13.66 7.26 11.75
C ILE A 38 -14.04 7.72 13.16
N LYS A 39 -14.96 7.03 13.83
CA LYS A 39 -15.38 7.35 15.21
C LYS A 39 -14.26 7.23 16.23
N ARG A 40 -13.24 6.40 15.96
CA ARG A 40 -12.02 6.35 16.78
C ARG A 40 -11.20 7.65 16.72
N VAL A 41 -11.40 8.46 15.68
CA VAL A 41 -10.71 9.75 15.49
C VAL A 41 -11.54 10.89 16.07
N ASP A 42 -12.85 10.85 15.86
CA ASP A 42 -13.78 11.89 16.31
C ASP A 42 -15.15 11.28 16.59
N GLU A 43 -15.57 11.37 17.85
CA GLU A 43 -16.83 10.82 18.34
C GLU A 43 -18.05 11.66 17.92
N ASN A 44 -17.83 12.92 17.53
CA ASN A 44 -18.90 13.88 17.23
C ASN A 44 -19.46 13.78 15.80
N TRP A 45 -19.10 12.72 15.06
CA TRP A 45 -19.58 12.51 13.70
C TRP A 45 -21.04 12.06 13.65
N THR A 46 -21.92 13.00 13.29
CA THR A 46 -23.35 12.73 13.03
C THR A 46 -23.57 12.09 11.66
N GLU A 47 -24.71 11.41 11.50
CA GLU A 47 -25.10 10.77 10.24
C GLU A 47 -25.18 11.78 9.08
N ASN A 48 -25.56 13.04 9.36
CA ASN A 48 -25.61 14.08 8.34
C ASN A 48 -24.22 14.44 7.81
N THR A 49 -23.23 14.54 8.70
CA THR A 49 -21.82 14.77 8.34
C THR A 49 -21.27 13.59 7.53
N ILE A 50 -21.56 12.36 7.97
CA ILE A 50 -21.13 11.11 7.32
C ILE A 50 -21.63 11.01 5.87
N ARG A 51 -22.88 11.40 5.61
CA ARG A 51 -23.53 11.28 4.30
C ARG A 51 -22.73 11.91 3.17
N ASN A 52 -22.19 13.11 3.42
CA ASN A 52 -21.46 13.90 2.44
C ASN A 52 -19.94 13.82 2.62
N ALA A 53 -19.48 13.24 3.73
CA ALA A 53 -18.06 13.04 4.00
C ALA A 53 -17.35 12.23 2.91
N ARG A 54 -16.07 12.55 2.76
CA ARG A 54 -15.12 11.85 1.90
C ARG A 54 -13.89 11.47 2.72
N VAL A 55 -13.30 10.35 2.35
CA VAL A 55 -12.00 9.87 2.83
C VAL A 55 -11.01 10.02 1.68
N CYS A 56 -9.88 10.69 1.89
CA CYS A 56 -8.83 10.73 0.88
C CYS A 56 -7.99 9.44 0.86
N SER A 57 -7.35 9.18 -0.28
CA SER A 57 -6.46 8.02 -0.49
C SER A 57 -5.40 7.85 0.58
N ALA A 58 -4.88 8.94 1.15
CA ALA A 58 -3.84 8.91 2.19
C ALA A 58 -4.25 8.15 3.48
N HIS A 59 -5.54 7.87 3.68
CA HIS A 59 -6.02 7.09 4.81
C HIS A 59 -5.97 5.56 4.58
N PHE A 60 -5.55 5.14 3.38
CA PHE A 60 -5.30 3.76 3.00
C PHE A 60 -3.79 3.55 2.82
N ILE A 61 -3.30 2.37 3.16
CA ILE A 61 -1.88 2.02 3.16
C ILE A 61 -1.32 2.04 1.74
N SER A 62 -2.05 1.46 0.77
CA SER A 62 -1.66 1.54 -0.65
C SER A 62 -2.03 2.85 -1.34
N GLY A 63 -2.78 3.73 -0.67
CA GLY A 63 -3.44 4.86 -1.32
C GLY A 63 -4.74 4.50 -2.06
N GLU A 64 -5.13 3.23 -2.09
CA GLU A 64 -6.34 2.78 -2.78
C GLU A 64 -7.25 1.97 -1.87
N VAL A 65 -8.54 2.02 -2.19
CA VAL A 65 -9.54 1.28 -1.42
C VAL A 65 -9.68 -0.14 -1.96
N SER A 66 -9.54 -1.14 -1.11
CA SER A 66 -9.74 -2.54 -1.50
C SER A 66 -11.20 -2.98 -1.32
N LEU A 67 -11.67 -3.85 -2.20
CA LEU A 67 -12.95 -4.58 -2.06
C LEU A 67 -12.78 -5.91 -1.32
N ASP A 68 -11.57 -6.42 -1.18
CA ASP A 68 -11.33 -7.62 -0.40
C ASP A 68 -11.39 -7.30 1.09
N SER A 69 -12.27 -7.99 1.82
CA SER A 69 -12.42 -7.88 3.28
C SER A 69 -11.17 -8.25 4.07
N SER A 70 -10.27 -9.06 3.50
CA SER A 70 -9.03 -9.48 4.16
C SER A 70 -7.87 -8.51 3.96
N SER A 71 -8.01 -7.59 2.99
CA SER A 71 -7.04 -6.54 2.73
C SER A 71 -7.06 -5.49 3.84
N PRO A 72 -5.90 -4.98 4.28
CA PRO A 72 -5.88 -3.92 5.29
C PRO A 72 -6.41 -2.57 4.73
N ASP A 73 -6.51 -2.44 3.40
CA ASP A 73 -7.10 -1.28 2.71
C ASP A 73 -8.61 -1.40 2.50
N PHE A 74 -9.24 -2.43 3.07
CA PHE A 74 -10.70 -2.53 3.09
C PHE A 74 -11.37 -1.38 3.86
N VAL A 75 -10.65 -0.82 4.84
CA VAL A 75 -11.10 0.22 5.76
C VAL A 75 -10.03 1.30 5.89
N PRO A 76 -10.42 2.58 6.05
CA PRO A 76 -9.43 3.62 6.33
C PRO A 76 -8.82 3.35 7.71
N SER A 77 -7.49 3.23 7.77
CA SER A 77 -6.79 2.83 8.99
C SER A 77 -5.60 3.72 9.34
N VAL A 78 -5.17 4.57 8.40
CA VAL A 78 -4.07 5.51 8.60
C VAL A 78 -4.64 6.83 9.07
N PHE A 79 -4.61 7.07 10.39
CA PHE A 79 -4.99 8.35 10.99
C PHE A 79 -3.85 8.87 11.87
N THR A 80 -3.55 10.16 11.78
CA THR A 80 -2.42 10.82 12.46
C THR A 80 -2.61 10.90 13.98
N TYR A 81 -3.84 10.87 14.47
CA TYR A 81 -4.17 11.14 15.89
C TYR A 81 -4.53 9.89 16.72
N THR A 82 -4.72 8.73 16.10
CA THR A 82 -5.00 7.49 16.85
C THR A 82 -3.71 6.88 17.39
N LYS A 83 -3.69 6.43 18.66
CA LYS A 83 -2.58 5.63 19.24
C LYS A 83 -2.14 4.60 18.19
N ARG A 84 -0.90 4.74 17.69
CA ARG A 84 -0.42 4.07 16.47
C ARG A 84 -0.84 2.61 16.45
N SER A 85 -1.68 2.24 15.50
CA SER A 85 -1.88 0.82 15.21
C SER A 85 -0.53 0.22 14.79
N PRO A 86 -0.21 -1.03 15.15
CA PRO A 86 1.06 -1.66 14.78
C PRO A 86 1.32 -1.47 13.27
N ASN A 87 2.54 -1.04 12.95
CA ASN A 87 3.04 -0.61 11.63
C ASN A 87 2.10 -0.96 10.46
N PRO A 88 1.44 0.03 9.81
CA PRO A 88 0.50 -0.23 8.72
C PRO A 88 1.11 -1.09 7.59
N HIS A 89 2.40 -0.91 7.29
CA HIS A 89 3.09 -1.75 6.30
C HIS A 89 3.15 -3.22 6.73
N ALA A 90 3.39 -3.50 8.01
CA ALA A 90 3.41 -4.88 8.52
C ALA A 90 2.05 -5.60 8.37
N LYS A 91 0.94 -4.85 8.40
CA LYS A 91 -0.40 -5.41 8.10
C LYS A 91 -0.52 -5.78 6.62
N MET A 92 0.00 -4.92 5.73
CA MET A 92 0.06 -5.19 4.30
C MET A 92 0.94 -6.42 4.01
N ASP A 93 2.11 -6.51 4.62
CA ASP A 93 3.01 -7.66 4.45
C ASP A 93 2.36 -8.97 4.89
N ARG A 94 1.62 -8.95 6.01
CA ARG A 94 0.84 -10.11 6.47
C ARG A 94 -0.22 -10.51 5.44
N TYR A 95 -0.94 -9.55 4.89
CA TYR A 95 -1.95 -9.80 3.87
C TYR A 95 -1.33 -10.40 2.59
N GLN A 96 -0.22 -9.84 2.11
CA GLN A 96 0.51 -10.36 0.95
C GLN A 96 1.00 -11.80 1.17
N ARG A 97 1.57 -12.10 2.34
CA ARG A 97 1.98 -13.47 2.69
C ARG A 97 0.82 -14.45 2.72
N LYS A 98 -0.34 -14.03 3.23
CA LYS A 98 -1.56 -14.87 3.20
C LYS A 98 -1.96 -15.14 1.75
N ARG A 99 -2.08 -14.10 0.91
CA ARG A 99 -2.44 -14.24 -0.50
C ARG A 99 -1.53 -15.22 -1.24
N ARG A 100 -0.21 -15.10 -1.07
CA ARG A 100 0.75 -16.03 -1.70
C ARG A 100 0.48 -17.49 -1.29
N ARG A 101 0.18 -17.75 -0.01
CA ARG A 101 -0.17 -19.11 0.45
C ARG A 101 -1.46 -19.61 -0.19
N ASP A 102 -2.49 -18.77 -0.25
CA ASP A 102 -3.79 -19.13 -0.83
C ASP A 102 -3.63 -19.41 -2.34
N GLU A 103 -2.81 -18.62 -3.05
CA GLU A 103 -2.47 -18.79 -4.47
C GLU A 103 -1.68 -20.10 -4.72
N THR A 104 -0.72 -20.45 -3.87
CA THR A 104 0.02 -21.72 -4.00
C THR A 104 -0.85 -22.93 -3.62
N SER A 105 -1.80 -22.77 -2.69
CA SER A 105 -2.70 -23.83 -2.24
C SER A 105 -3.72 -24.26 -3.30
N CYS A 106 -4.04 -23.41 -4.27
CA CYS A 106 -5.01 -23.71 -5.34
C CYS A 106 -4.35 -24.09 -6.68
N MET A 107 -3.01 -24.07 -6.76
CA MET A 107 -2.30 -24.60 -7.93
C MET A 107 -2.24 -26.13 -7.85
N PRO A 108 -2.75 -26.87 -8.84
CA PRO A 108 -2.57 -28.32 -8.88
C PRO A 108 -1.07 -28.62 -8.99
N SER A 109 -0.60 -29.54 -8.15
CA SER A 109 0.81 -29.91 -7.91
C SER A 109 1.54 -30.54 -9.11
N ASN A 110 1.14 -30.26 -10.35
CA ASN A 110 1.68 -30.94 -11.52
C ASN A 110 2.30 -29.99 -12.54
N GLN A 111 3.22 -29.13 -12.12
CA GLN A 111 4.33 -28.64 -12.95
C GLN A 111 5.53 -28.27 -12.06
N LEU A 112 6.24 -29.29 -11.57
CA LEU A 112 7.66 -29.21 -11.24
C LEU A 112 8.39 -30.15 -12.20
N ALA A 113 8.72 -29.68 -13.40
CA ALA A 113 9.79 -30.23 -14.22
C ALA A 113 10.14 -29.27 -15.37
N ALA A 114 11.44 -28.97 -15.48
CA ALA A 114 12.14 -28.23 -16.54
C ALA A 114 11.76 -26.74 -16.69
N SER A 115 12.59 -25.82 -16.22
CA SER A 115 13.90 -25.61 -16.85
C SER A 115 14.91 -25.09 -15.82
N GLU A 116 15.85 -25.93 -15.43
CA GLU A 116 17.11 -25.48 -14.83
C GLU A 116 18.04 -24.93 -15.92
N ASN A 117 18.53 -23.72 -15.65
CA ASN A 117 19.89 -23.21 -15.88
C ASN A 117 20.59 -23.45 -17.22
N THR A 118 20.86 -22.35 -17.91
CA THR A 118 22.18 -22.07 -18.50
C THR A 118 22.49 -20.61 -18.12
N ASP A 119 23.20 -20.40 -17.02
CA ASP A 119 24.65 -20.19 -17.01
C ASP A 119 25.05 -18.96 -17.85
N GLN A 120 25.42 -17.87 -17.17
CA GLN A 120 26.41 -16.86 -17.58
C GLN A 120 26.50 -15.70 -16.57
N GLN A 121 27.37 -15.86 -15.58
CA GLN A 121 28.37 -14.85 -15.21
C GLN A 121 29.55 -15.65 -14.63
N PRO A 122 30.84 -15.37 -14.94
CA PRO A 122 31.38 -14.01 -14.97
C PRO A 122 32.55 -13.72 -15.94
N SER A 123 32.95 -12.45 -15.95
CA SER A 123 34.29 -11.89 -16.21
C SER A 123 34.72 -11.62 -17.66
N LEU A 124 35.14 -10.36 -17.88
CA LEU A 124 36.43 -10.01 -18.48
C LEU A 124 36.66 -8.50 -18.28
N ALA A 125 37.35 -8.14 -17.19
CA ALA A 125 38.32 -7.06 -17.30
C ALA A 125 39.44 -7.56 -18.21
N HIS A 126 39.98 -6.72 -19.10
CA HIS A 126 41.41 -6.63 -19.47
C HIS A 126 41.67 -5.86 -20.79
N HIS A 127 42.52 -4.81 -20.67
CA HIS A 127 43.45 -4.19 -21.66
C HIS A 127 42.89 -3.28 -22.78
N ALA A 128 43.52 -2.18 -23.24
CA ALA A 128 44.78 -1.42 -23.03
C ALA A 128 44.52 0.02 -23.61
N ALA A 129 45.26 1.12 -23.41
CA ALA A 129 46.70 1.42 -23.35
C ALA A 129 46.86 2.80 -22.64
N GLU A 130 47.81 2.99 -21.71
CA GLU A 130 49.16 3.54 -21.93
C GLU A 130 49.19 4.76 -22.87
N GLU A 131 49.38 5.96 -22.29
CA GLU A 131 50.25 7.00 -22.85
C GLU A 131 50.95 7.70 -21.66
N ASP A 132 52.26 7.75 -21.81
CA ASP A 132 53.31 8.08 -20.84
C ASP A 132 53.59 9.60 -20.82
N LEU A 133 54.40 10.04 -19.84
CA LEU A 133 55.21 11.28 -19.78
C LEU A 133 54.62 12.53 -19.07
N PRO A 134 55.47 13.43 -18.53
CA PRO A 134 56.46 13.16 -17.47
C PRO A 134 56.40 14.22 -16.34
N VAL A 135 57.02 13.89 -15.20
CA VAL A 135 57.24 14.74 -14.02
C VAL A 135 58.25 15.86 -14.29
N PRO A 136 58.08 17.06 -13.68
CA PRO A 136 59.22 17.87 -13.26
C PRO A 136 59.28 18.11 -11.74
N ARG A 137 60.52 18.36 -11.31
CA ARG A 137 61.10 18.24 -9.97
C ARG A 137 60.69 19.33 -8.98
N ARG A 138 60.87 18.98 -7.70
CA ARG A 138 60.99 19.89 -6.55
C ARG A 138 62.23 20.78 -6.65
N GLU A 139 62.08 22.00 -6.14
CA GLU A 139 63.09 22.69 -5.31
C GLU A 139 62.41 23.13 -4.01
#